data_AF-A0A0B1RV51-F1
#
_entry.id   AF-A0A0B1RV51-F1
#
_cell.length_a   1.000
_cell.length_b   1.000
_cell.length_c   1.000
_cell.angle_alpha   90.00
_cell.angle_beta   90.00
_cell.angle_gamma   90.00
#
_symmetry.space_group_name_H-M   'P 1'
#
loop_
_entity.id
_entity.type
_entity.pdbx_description
1 polymer ?
#
loop_
_entity_poly.entity_id
_entity_poly.type
_entity_poly.pdbx_seq_one_letter_code
_entity_poly.pdbx_strand_id
1 'polypeptide(L)'
;MVVYEAASAIVALPNTTPAELAPAISVLQLFCSSPKAALRFAAVRTLNKVSMKHPNAVMSCNVDLEKLITDSNRSIATLAITTLLKTGAESSVERLMKQISTFVSEISDEFKFEIAF
;
A
#
# COMPACT_ATOMS: atom_id res chain seq x y z
N MET A 1 7.21 13.04 11.87
CA MET A 1 7.30 13.69 10.55
C MET A 1 8.69 13.56 9.95
N VAL A 2 9.76 13.95 10.67
CA VAL A 2 11.16 13.85 10.20
C VAL A 2 11.54 12.47 9.64
N VAL A 3 11.16 11.40 10.34
CA VAL A 3 11.50 10.02 9.95
C VAL A 3 10.82 9.59 8.63
N TYR A 4 9.61 10.08 8.36
CA TYR A 4 8.93 9.83 7.08
C TYR A 4 9.62 10.56 5.93
N GLU A 5 9.94 11.84 6.14
CA GLU A 5 10.62 12.65 5.12
C GLU A 5 11.99 12.07 4.75
N ALA A 6 12.75 11.58 5.73
CA ALA A 6 14.00 10.88 5.47
C ALA A 6 13.81 9.63 4.60
N ALA A 7 12.83 8.78 4.94
CA ALA A 7 12.50 7.60 4.14
C ALA A 7 12.03 7.97 2.72
N SER A 8 11.20 9.00 2.59
CA SER A 8 10.71 9.51 1.31
C SER A 8 11.83 10.05 0.43
N ALA A 9 12.78 10.78 1.03
CA ALA A 9 13.95 11.32 0.34
C ALA A 9 14.85 10.20 -0.19
N ILE A 10 15.14 9.17 0.62
CA ILE A 10 15.94 8.00 0.20
C ILE A 10 15.28 7.31 -1.00
N VAL A 11 13.96 7.09 -0.94
CA VAL A 11 13.19 6.50 -2.04
C VAL A 11 13.21 7.35 -3.32
N ALA A 12 13.35 8.67 -3.19
CA ALA A 12 13.34 9.60 -4.32
C ALA A 12 14.70 9.72 -5.02
N LEU A 13 15.78 9.20 -4.44
CA LEU A 13 17.11 9.27 -5.04
C LEU A 13 17.17 8.47 -6.37
N PRO A 14 17.85 9.01 -7.40
CA PRO A 14 18.08 8.27 -8.63
C PRO A 14 19.07 7.12 -8.39
N ASN A 15 18.85 6.00 -9.08
CA ASN A 15 19.75 4.82 -9.06
C ASN A 15 19.98 4.18 -7.68
N THR A 16 19.03 4.32 -6.76
CA THR A 16 19.11 3.70 -5.43
C THR A 16 19.14 2.18 -5.50
N THR A 17 20.03 1.56 -4.74
CA THR A 17 20.15 0.10 -4.65
C THR A 17 19.15 -0.48 -3.64
N PRO A 18 18.78 -1.77 -3.75
CA PRO A 18 17.90 -2.42 -2.77
C PRO A 18 18.43 -2.34 -1.33
N ALA A 19 19.76 -2.37 -1.14
CA ALA A 19 20.39 -2.28 0.17
C ALA A 19 20.19 -0.90 0.83
N GLU A 20 20.29 0.17 0.05
CA GLU A 20 20.06 1.54 0.51
C GLU A 20 18.57 1.82 0.80
N LEU A 21 17.67 1.12 0.10
CA LEU A 21 16.23 1.22 0.33
C LEU A 21 15.78 0.49 1.60
N ALA A 22 16.48 -0.57 2.02
CA ALA A 22 16.09 -1.41 3.15
C ALA A 22 15.68 -0.63 4.42
N PRO A 23 16.47 0.33 4.95
CA PRO A 23 16.07 1.09 6.15
C PRO A 23 14.83 1.95 5.93
N ALA A 24 14.67 2.54 4.74
CA ALA A 24 13.47 3.31 4.40
C ALA A 24 12.23 2.40 4.32
N ILE A 25 12.37 1.21 3.74
CA ILE A 25 11.30 0.21 3.68
C ILE A 25 10.88 -0.24 5.07
N SER A 26 11.82 -0.53 5.98
CA SER A 26 11.49 -0.92 7.36
C SER A 26 10.69 0.16 8.11
N VAL A 27 11.04 1.44 7.90
CA VAL A 27 10.29 2.57 8.47
C VAL A 27 8.89 2.66 7.89
N LEU A 28 8.75 2.54 6.57
CA LEU A 28 7.45 2.59 5.90
C LEU A 28 6.56 1.41 6.33
N GLN A 29 7.14 0.22 6.50
CA GLN A 29 6.44 -0.95 7.02
C GLN A 29 5.88 -0.71 8.42
N LEU A 30 6.66 -0.10 9.32
CA LEU A 30 6.17 0.29 10.66
C LEU A 30 4.98 1.24 10.57
N PHE A 31 5.00 2.19 9.63
CA PHE A 31 3.90 3.13 9.44
C PHE A 31 2.63 2.50 8.86
N CYS A 32 2.72 1.38 8.13
CA CYS A 32 1.55 0.60 7.71
C CYS A 32 0.72 0.09 8.90
N SER A 33 1.37 -0.23 10.03
CA SER A 33 0.69 -0.67 11.26
C SER A 33 0.29 0.48 12.20
N SER A 34 0.45 1.74 11.79
CA SER A 34 0.15 2.88 12.67
C SER A 34 -1.34 3.05 12.93
N PRO A 35 -1.77 3.43 14.15
CA PRO A 35 -3.17 3.81 14.39
C PRO A 35 -3.56 5.13 13.70
N LYS A 36 -2.59 5.90 13.18
CA LYS A 36 -2.85 7.19 12.51
C LYS A 36 -3.04 6.97 11.01
N ALA A 37 -4.25 7.23 10.51
CA ALA A 37 -4.59 7.10 9.08
C ALA A 37 -3.62 7.87 8.16
N ALA A 38 -3.20 9.08 8.54
CA ALA A 38 -2.25 9.87 7.77
C ALA A 38 -0.89 9.17 7.57
N LEU A 39 -0.38 8.46 8.59
CA LEU A 39 0.90 7.75 8.50
C LEU A 39 0.77 6.50 7.62
N ARG A 40 -0.33 5.76 7.76
CA ARG A 40 -0.64 4.63 6.87
C ARG A 40 -0.73 5.07 5.42
N PHE A 41 -1.48 6.13 5.13
CA PHE A 41 -1.61 6.68 3.78
C PHE A 41 -0.26 7.10 3.19
N ALA A 42 0.53 7.86 3.96
CA ALA A 42 1.85 8.30 3.56
C ALA A 42 2.78 7.11 3.25
N ALA A 43 2.73 6.07 4.07
CA ALA A 43 3.52 4.84 3.89
C ALA A 43 3.13 4.09 2.62
N VAL A 44 1.84 3.75 2.46
CA VAL A 44 1.36 2.98 1.30
C VAL A 44 1.59 3.75 0.00
N ARG A 45 1.39 5.08 -0.01
CA ARG A 45 1.69 5.91 -1.19
C ARG A 45 3.16 5.81 -1.59
N THR A 46 4.07 5.89 -0.62
CA THR A 46 5.52 5.77 -0.91
C THR A 46 5.88 4.36 -1.36
N LEU A 47 5.37 3.32 -0.71
CA LEU A 47 5.58 1.92 -1.12
C LEU A 47 5.08 1.64 -2.54
N ASN A 48 3.93 2.22 -2.92
CA ASN A 48 3.39 2.12 -4.28
C ASN A 48 4.31 2.73 -5.34
N LYS A 49 5.03 3.80 -4.97
CA LYS A 49 6.04 4.44 -5.84
C LYS A 49 7.29 3.60 -5.94
N VAL A 50 7.77 3.03 -4.82
CA VAL A 50 8.94 2.14 -4.81
C VAL A 50 8.69 0.90 -5.64
N SER A 51 7.51 0.29 -5.51
CA SER A 51 7.19 -0.98 -6.18
C SER A 51 7.21 -0.89 -7.71
N MET A 52 7.13 0.32 -8.29
CA MET A 52 7.29 0.52 -9.73
C MET A 52 8.73 0.29 -10.23
N LYS A 53 9.73 0.45 -9.34
CA LYS A 53 11.15 0.32 -9.68
C LYS A 53 11.82 -0.88 -9.00
N HIS A 54 11.42 -1.15 -7.75
CA HIS A 54 12.02 -2.18 -6.89
C HIS A 54 10.93 -3.04 -6.23
N PRO A 55 10.12 -3.79 -7.01
CA PRO A 55 9.04 -4.60 -6.46
C PRO A 55 9.52 -5.60 -5.39
N ASN A 56 10.68 -6.23 -5.62
CA ASN A 56 11.26 -7.20 -4.68
C ASN A 56 11.58 -6.62 -3.30
N ALA A 57 11.97 -5.34 -3.23
CA ALA A 57 12.26 -4.68 -1.96
C ALA A 57 10.97 -4.47 -1.13
N VAL A 58 9.83 -4.29 -1.81
CA VAL A 58 8.52 -4.04 -1.20
C VAL A 58 7.83 -5.32 -0.76
N MET A 59 8.22 -6.50 -1.27
CA MET A 59 7.61 -7.80 -0.90
C MET A 59 7.59 -8.06 0.61
N SER A 60 8.60 -7.54 1.34
CA SER A 60 8.66 -7.61 2.80
C SER A 60 7.46 -6.96 3.52
N CYS A 61 6.80 -6.00 2.85
CA CYS A 61 5.64 -5.29 3.35
C CYS A 61 4.31 -5.93 2.96
N ASN A 62 4.29 -7.02 2.17
CA ASN A 62 3.05 -7.58 1.61
C ASN A 62 2.03 -7.97 2.69
N VAL A 63 2.49 -8.58 3.77
CA VAL A 63 1.62 -8.99 4.88
C VAL A 63 0.94 -7.78 5.54
N ASP A 64 1.65 -6.66 5.66
CA ASP A 64 1.09 -5.44 6.25
C ASP A 64 0.19 -4.70 5.26
N LEU A 65 0.52 -4.72 3.96
CA LEU A 65 -0.34 -4.19 2.91
C LEU A 65 -1.65 -4.98 2.77
N GLU A 66 -1.63 -6.30 2.92
CA GLU A 66 -2.84 -7.15 2.88
C GLU A 66 -3.84 -6.77 3.98
N LYS A 67 -3.35 -6.43 5.18
CA LYS A 67 -4.19 -5.93 6.28
C LYS A 67 -4.84 -4.57 5.96
N LEU A 68 -4.22 -3.77 5.10
CA LEU A 68 -4.70 -2.44 4.72
C LEU A 68 -5.76 -2.47 3.61
N ILE A 69 -6.03 -3.63 3.00
CA ILE A 69 -7.10 -3.77 2.00
C ILE A 69 -8.47 -3.52 2.62
N THR A 70 -8.64 -3.86 3.91
CA THR A 70 -9.87 -3.63 4.67
C THR A 70 -9.83 -2.33 5.48
N ASP A 71 -8.92 -1.40 5.15
CA ASP A 71 -8.84 -0.10 5.83
C ASP A 71 -10.10 0.72 5.57
N SER A 72 -10.61 1.41 6.60
CA SER A 72 -11.76 2.29 6.46
C SER A 72 -11.49 3.48 5.53
N ASN A 73 -10.22 3.86 5.36
CA ASN A 73 -9.83 4.83 4.35
C ASN A 73 -9.67 4.13 2.98
N ARG A 74 -10.64 4.36 2.09
CA ARG A 74 -10.67 3.79 0.75
C ARG A 74 -9.41 4.07 -0.06
N SER A 75 -8.82 5.26 0.05
CA SER A 75 -7.58 5.58 -0.68
C SER A 75 -6.39 4.74 -0.20
N ILE A 76 -6.33 4.40 1.09
CA ILE A 76 -5.31 3.48 1.63
C ILE A 76 -5.52 2.08 1.05
N ALA A 77 -6.75 1.57 1.11
CA ALA A 77 -7.11 0.26 0.57
C ALA A 77 -6.77 0.13 -0.92
N THR A 78 -7.17 1.12 -1.74
CA THR A 78 -6.88 1.13 -3.17
C THR A 78 -5.37 1.16 -3.46
N LEU A 79 -4.61 1.99 -2.74
CA LEU A 79 -3.16 2.03 -2.91
C LEU A 79 -2.49 0.72 -2.45
N ALA A 80 -3.01 0.07 -1.42
CA ALA A 80 -2.50 -1.21 -0.93
C ALA A 80 -2.71 -2.31 -1.97
N ILE A 81 -3.92 -2.42 -2.52
CA ILE A 81 -4.24 -3.33 -3.63
C ILE A 81 -3.31 -3.08 -4.82
N THR A 82 -3.19 -1.83 -5.26
CA THR A 82 -2.33 -1.46 -6.41
C THR A 82 -0.88 -1.84 -6.15
N THR A 83 -0.40 -1.71 -4.90
CA THR A 83 0.98 -2.05 -4.54
C THR A 83 1.18 -3.57 -4.54
N LEU A 84 0.24 -4.32 -3.99
CA LEU A 84 0.29 -5.78 -3.94
C LEU A 84 0.28 -6.40 -5.34
N LEU A 85 -0.51 -5.85 -6.26
CA LEU A 85 -0.50 -6.25 -7.68
C LEU A 85 0.87 -6.04 -8.35
N LYS A 86 1.61 -4.99 -7.96
CA LYS A 86 2.97 -4.72 -8.48
C LYS A 86 4.03 -5.66 -7.89
N THR A 87 3.80 -6.18 -6.68
CA THR A 87 4.74 -7.09 -6.00
C THR A 87 4.49 -8.57 -6.29
N GLY A 88 3.36 -8.90 -6.92
CA GLY A 88 3.11 -10.15 -7.65
C GLY A 88 3.69 -11.44 -7.04
N ALA A 89 3.27 -11.81 -5.82
CA ALA A 89 3.49 -13.17 -5.32
C ALA A 89 2.31 -14.04 -5.76
N GLU A 90 2.55 -15.10 -6.54
CA GLU A 90 1.50 -16.00 -7.08
C GLU A 90 0.55 -16.52 -5.99
N SER A 91 1.09 -16.79 -4.79
CA SER A 91 0.32 -17.23 -3.62
C SER A 91 -0.65 -16.17 -3.05
N SER A 92 -0.39 -14.88 -3.31
CA SER A 92 -1.24 -13.77 -2.86
C SER A 92 -2.30 -13.37 -3.90
N VAL A 93 -2.14 -13.74 -5.18
CA VAL A 93 -3.03 -13.30 -6.27
C VAL A 93 -4.47 -13.76 -6.06
N GLU A 94 -4.69 -15.02 -5.68
CA GLU A 94 -6.05 -15.55 -5.49
C GLU A 94 -6.78 -14.85 -4.33
N ARG A 95 -6.08 -14.65 -3.21
CA ARG A 95 -6.59 -13.93 -2.05
C ARG A 95 -6.90 -12.47 -2.38
N LEU A 96 -5.99 -11.82 -3.11
CA LEU A 96 -6.15 -10.46 -3.61
C LEU A 96 -7.39 -10.33 -4.50
N MET A 97 -7.57 -11.21 -5.48
CA MET A 97 -8.73 -11.18 -6.38
C MET A 97 -10.04 -11.26 -5.60
N LYS A 98 -10.13 -12.13 -4.59
CA LYS A 98 -11.31 -12.23 -3.74
C LYS A 98 -11.60 -10.94 -2.98
N GLN A 99 -10.58 -10.32 -2.38
CA GLN A 99 -10.74 -9.07 -1.65
C GLN A 99 -11.07 -7.89 -2.57
N ILE A 100 -10.50 -7.85 -3.79
CA ILE A 100 -10.83 -6.85 -4.81
C ILE A 100 -12.29 -6.98 -5.23
N SER A 101 -12.80 -8.19 -5.47
CA SER A 101 -14.21 -8.41 -5.82
C SER A 101 -15.14 -7.90 -4.72
N THR A 102 -14.83 -8.15 -3.45
CA THR A 102 -15.59 -7.59 -2.31
C THR A 102 -15.55 -6.06 -2.31
N PHE A 103 -14.36 -5.48 -2.46
CA PHE A 103 -14.19 -4.01 -2.49
C PHE A 103 -14.98 -3.35 -3.63
N VAL A 104 -14.98 -3.93 -4.83
CA VAL A 104 -15.75 -3.43 -5.98
C VAL A 104 -17.25 -3.56 -5.76
N SER A 105 -17.71 -4.63 -5.10
CA SER A 105 -19.12 -4.79 -4.71
C SER A 105 -19.55 -3.70 -3.73
N GLU A 106 -18.75 -3.44 -2.69
CA GLU A 106 -19.04 -2.37 -1.72
C GLU A 106 -19.10 -0.99 -2.38
N ILE A 107 -18.19 -0.69 -3.32
CA ILE A 107 -18.26 0.55 -4.11
C ILE A 107 -19.57 0.61 -4.91
N SER A 108 -19.93 -0.48 -5.57
CA SER A 108 -21.14 -0.53 -6.41
C SER A 108 -22.42 -0.32 -5.59
N ASP A 109 -22.42 -0.72 -4.31
CA ASP A 109 -23.54 -0.51 -3.41
C ASP A 109 -23.55 0.90 -2.79
N GLU A 110 -22.39 1.53 -2.51
CA GLU A 110 -22.30 2.94 -2.08
C GLU A 110 -22.98 3.88 -3.11
N PHE A 111 -22.78 3.64 -4.41
CA PHE A 111 -23.40 4.44 -5.47
C PHE A 111 -24.91 4.19 -5.68
N LYS A 112 -25.49 3.12 -5.13
CA LYS A 112 -26.93 2.85 -5.24
C LYS A 112 -27.76 3.73 -4.29
N PHE A 113 -27.17 4.29 -3.23
CA PHE A 113 -27.89 5.07 -2.23
C PHE A 113 -28.23 6.51 -2.67
N GLU A 114 -27.68 7.01 -3.77
CA GLU A 114 -27.91 8.39 -4.22
C GLU A 114 -29.14 8.59 -5.13
N ILE A 115 -29.92 7.54 -5.44
CA ILE A 115 -31.10 7.62 -6.33
C ILE A 115 -32.38 7.13 -5.64
N ALA A 116 -32.58 7.52 -4.39
CA ALA A 116 -33.87 7.38 -3.71
C ALA A 116 -34.36 8.76 -3.24
N PHE A 117 -34.92 9.52 -4.18
CA PHE A 117 -35.79 10.67 -3.92
C PHE A 117 -37.19 10.38 -4.48
#